data_AF-A0A7V4M0X1-F1
#
_entry.id   AF-A0A7V4M0X1-F1
#
_cell.length_a   1.000
_cell.length_b   1.000
_cell.length_c   1.000
_cell.angle_alpha   90.00
_cell.angle_beta   90.00
_cell.angle_gamma   90.00
#
_symmetry.space_group_name_H-M   'P 1'
#
loop_
_entity.id
_entity.type
_entity.pdbx_description
1 polymer ?
#
loop_
_entity_poly.entity_id
_entity_poly.type
_entity_poly.pdbx_seq_one_letter_code
_entity_poly.pdbx_strand_id
1 'polypeptide(L)'
;MNDSPKVIGGFWHRLMELNRRATIPAVYRQLKKTGRIDAMRLDWKPGRPKEPHIFWDSDVAKWIEAAAYTLRDRPDAGLERRIDRIVRLMKRAQLPDGYLNSHFIAVEPDRRWTNLRDNHELYCAGHLIEAAVALNRATGNTEFLDIVRRYADHIGRIFGRGRGQKRGYPGHEEIELALIRL
;
A
#
# COMPACT_ATOMS: atom_id res chain seq x y z
N MET A 1 -3.08 -15.78 22.84
CA MET A 1 -2.93 -14.53 23.59
C MET A 1 -1.55 -13.99 23.26
N ASN A 2 -1.45 -12.76 22.74
CA ASN A 2 -0.20 -12.22 22.22
C ASN A 2 0.54 -11.50 23.36
N ASP A 3 1.59 -12.12 23.90
CA ASP A 3 2.42 -11.66 25.04
C ASP A 3 3.42 -10.56 24.63
N SER A 4 3.00 -9.65 23.76
CA SER A 4 3.87 -8.57 23.28
C SER A 4 4.03 -7.48 24.35
N PRO A 5 5.26 -6.99 24.59
CA PRO A 5 5.49 -5.93 25.58
C PRO A 5 4.71 -4.67 25.22
N LYS A 6 4.08 -4.04 26.23
CA LYS A 6 3.26 -2.83 26.06
C LYS A 6 3.98 -1.58 26.56
N VAL A 7 3.99 -0.54 25.75
CA VAL A 7 4.49 0.78 26.13
C VAL A 7 3.38 1.57 26.81
N ILE A 8 3.38 1.58 28.14
CA ILE A 8 2.29 2.13 28.97
C ILE A 8 2.53 3.57 29.47
N GLY A 9 3.72 4.15 29.24
CA GLY A 9 4.06 5.49 29.72
C GLY A 9 5.39 6.03 29.19
N GLY A 10 5.76 7.24 29.63
CA GLY A 10 7.04 7.87 29.29
C GLY A 10 7.12 8.45 27.87
N PHE A 11 8.34 8.65 27.39
CA PHE A 11 8.63 9.32 26.12
C PHE A 11 7.95 8.65 24.92
N TRP A 12 8.12 7.34 24.76
CA TRP A 12 7.58 6.59 23.62
C TRP A 12 6.04 6.52 23.64
N HIS A 13 5.42 6.36 24.81
CA HIS A 13 3.97 6.39 24.93
C HIS A 13 3.38 7.71 24.43
N ARG A 14 4.01 8.84 24.76
CA ARG A 14 3.57 10.16 24.27
C ARG A 14 3.63 10.27 22.75
N LEU A 15 4.70 9.75 22.12
CA LEU A 15 4.83 9.76 20.66
C LEU A 15 3.81 8.82 19.98
N MET A 16 3.56 7.65 20.56
CA MET A 16 2.54 6.72 20.07
C MET A 16 1.13 7.34 20.14
N GLU A 17 0.79 7.99 21.25
CA GLU A 17 -0.49 8.70 21.38
C GLU A 17 -0.59 9.92 20.45
N LEU A 18 0.51 10.66 20.22
CA LEU A 18 0.55 11.75 19.23
C LEU A 18 0.30 11.21 17.83
N ASN A 19 0.95 10.10 17.44
CA ASN A 19 0.75 9.48 16.14
C ASN A 19 -0.69 9.03 15.94
N ARG A 20 -1.27 8.37 16.94
CA ARG A 20 -2.66 7.91 16.91
C ARG A 20 -3.66 9.06 16.82
N ARG A 21 -3.50 10.09 17.66
CA ARG A 21 -4.51 11.16 17.79
C ARG A 21 -4.36 12.28 16.77
N ALA A 22 -3.15 12.55 16.28
CA ALA A 22 -2.87 13.69 15.42
C ALA A 22 -2.28 13.28 14.07
N THR A 23 -1.17 12.54 14.05
CA THR A 23 -0.42 12.27 12.80
C THR A 23 -1.22 11.44 11.82
N ILE A 24 -1.73 10.26 12.23
CA ILE A 24 -2.51 9.37 11.36
C ILE A 24 -3.76 10.07 10.80
N PRO A 25 -4.58 10.77 11.63
CA PRO A 25 -5.69 11.55 11.10
C PRO A 25 -5.28 12.70 10.17
N ALA A 26 -4.18 13.39 10.44
CA ALA A 26 -3.70 14.49 9.61
C ALA A 26 -3.21 14.00 8.25
N VAL A 27 -2.41 12.93 8.21
CA VAL A 27 -1.95 12.31 6.97
C VAL A 27 -3.14 11.80 6.16
N TYR A 28 -4.12 11.14 6.78
CA TYR A 28 -5.34 10.71 6.08
C TYR A 28 -6.05 11.87 5.37
N ARG A 29 -6.24 13.00 6.08
CA ARG A 29 -6.85 14.21 5.50
C ARG A 29 -6.03 14.75 4.34
N GLN A 30 -4.71 14.72 4.45
CA GLN A 30 -3.82 15.18 3.37
C GLN A 30 -3.90 14.26 2.14
N LEU A 31 -3.87 12.94 2.32
CA LEU A 31 -4.00 11.97 1.24
C LEU A 31 -5.35 12.10 0.53
N LYS A 32 -6.43 12.38 1.27
CA LYS A 32 -7.73 12.71 0.68
C LYS A 32 -7.72 14.04 -0.07
N LYS A 33 -7.27 15.12 0.57
CA LYS A 33 -7.23 16.47 -0.02
C LYS A 33 -6.47 16.47 -1.35
N THR A 34 -5.35 15.76 -1.41
CA THR A 34 -4.43 15.75 -2.54
C THR A 34 -4.68 14.61 -3.54
N GLY A 35 -5.74 13.82 -3.34
CA GLY A 35 -6.23 12.85 -4.33
C GLY A 35 -5.59 11.47 -4.30
N ARG A 36 -4.61 11.18 -3.43
CA ARG A 36 -3.92 9.87 -3.37
C ARG A 36 -4.87 8.71 -3.16
N ILE A 37 -5.81 8.85 -2.22
CA ILE A 37 -6.80 7.78 -1.97
C ILE A 37 -7.82 7.69 -3.11
N ASP A 38 -8.17 8.82 -3.72
CA ASP A 38 -9.19 8.85 -4.77
C ASP A 38 -8.63 8.35 -6.11
N ALA A 39 -7.32 8.38 -6.33
CA ALA A 39 -6.65 7.77 -7.49
C ALA A 39 -6.99 6.27 -7.66
N MET A 40 -7.26 5.56 -6.56
CA MET A 40 -7.70 4.16 -6.57
C MET A 40 -9.12 3.95 -7.15
N ARG A 41 -9.84 5.02 -7.51
CA ARG A 41 -11.12 4.93 -8.25
C ARG A 41 -10.92 4.74 -9.74
N LEU A 42 -9.71 5.02 -10.25
CA LEU A 42 -9.36 4.91 -11.67
C LEU A 42 -10.25 5.75 -12.62
N ASP A 43 -10.81 6.85 -12.11
CA ASP A 43 -11.72 7.74 -12.84
C ASP A 43 -11.07 9.03 -13.34
N TRP A 44 -9.76 9.21 -13.11
CA TRP A 44 -9.01 10.35 -13.63
C TRP A 44 -9.00 10.38 -15.17
N LYS A 45 -8.93 11.59 -15.74
CA LYS A 45 -8.89 11.84 -17.18
C LYS A 45 -7.88 12.95 -17.50
N PRO A 46 -7.21 12.90 -18.67
CA PRO A 46 -6.28 13.95 -19.11
C PRO A 46 -6.86 15.36 -18.95
N GLY A 47 -6.04 16.27 -18.43
CA GLY A 47 -6.43 17.66 -18.16
C GLY A 47 -7.21 17.89 -16.86
N ARG A 48 -7.51 16.84 -16.07
CA ARG A 48 -8.10 16.99 -14.73
C ARG A 48 -7.00 17.22 -13.68
N PRO A 49 -7.26 18.05 -12.64
CA PRO A 49 -6.31 18.23 -11.55
C PRO A 49 -6.11 16.92 -10.76
N LYS A 50 -5.02 16.85 -9.99
CA LYS A 50 -4.65 15.68 -9.17
C LYS A 50 -4.41 14.40 -9.99
N GLU A 51 -3.67 14.56 -11.08
CA GLU A 51 -3.15 13.42 -11.84
C GLU A 51 -2.40 12.46 -10.93
N PRO A 52 -2.77 11.16 -10.88
CA PRO A 52 -2.07 10.15 -10.10
C PRO A 52 -0.59 10.14 -10.44
N HIS A 53 0.28 10.28 -9.44
CA HIS A 53 1.72 10.14 -9.64
C HIS A 53 2.14 8.67 -9.59
N ILE A 54 3.22 8.32 -10.29
CA ILE A 54 3.79 6.97 -10.43
C ILE A 54 4.00 6.20 -9.11
N PHE A 55 4.11 6.91 -7.99
CA PHE A 55 4.33 6.32 -6.65
C PHE A 55 3.34 6.73 -5.55
N TRP A 56 2.21 7.36 -5.88
CA TRP A 56 1.22 7.76 -4.86
C TRP A 56 0.62 6.60 -4.08
N ASP A 57 0.56 5.41 -4.68
CA ASP A 57 0.02 4.21 -4.04
C ASP A 57 0.82 3.85 -2.77
N SER A 58 2.13 4.12 -2.77
CA SER A 58 2.99 3.92 -1.60
C SER A 58 2.60 4.82 -0.42
N ASP A 59 2.16 6.06 -0.66
CA ASP A 59 1.76 6.97 0.43
C ASP A 59 0.51 6.45 1.14
N VAL A 60 -0.41 5.86 0.37
CA VAL A 60 -1.61 5.20 0.92
C VAL A 60 -1.21 3.94 1.68
N ALA A 61 -0.30 3.13 1.12
CA ALA A 61 0.20 1.92 1.76
C ALA A 61 0.88 2.20 3.10
N LYS A 62 1.85 3.12 3.14
CA LYS A 62 2.55 3.55 4.36
C LYS A 62 1.60 4.09 5.43
N TRP A 63 0.53 4.78 5.02
CA TRP A 63 -0.51 5.22 5.96
C TRP A 63 -1.31 4.05 6.54
N ILE A 64 -1.69 3.05 5.71
CA ILE A 64 -2.36 1.83 6.20
C ILE A 64 -1.45 1.07 7.16
N GLU A 65 -0.15 0.95 6.85
CA GLU A 65 0.81 0.26 7.71
C GLU A 65 0.93 0.94 9.09
N ALA A 66 1.11 2.27 9.12
CA ALA A 66 1.15 3.02 10.37
C ALA A 66 -0.16 2.91 11.18
N ALA A 67 -1.30 2.90 10.48
CA ALA A 67 -2.60 2.69 11.10
C ALA A 67 -2.76 1.26 11.65
N ALA A 68 -2.25 0.25 10.96
CA ALA A 68 -2.27 -1.14 11.41
C ALA A 68 -1.46 -1.34 12.70
N TYR A 69 -0.27 -0.75 12.80
CA TYR A 69 0.51 -0.79 14.05
C TYR A 69 -0.25 -0.13 15.22
N THR A 70 -1.00 0.93 14.94
CA THR A 70 -1.86 1.58 15.95
C THR A 70 -3.02 0.68 16.37
N LEU A 71 -3.67 -0.01 15.43
CA LEU A 71 -4.79 -0.91 15.71
C LEU A 71 -4.38 -2.13 16.54
N ARG A 72 -3.17 -2.66 16.31
CA ARG A 72 -2.60 -3.75 17.10
C ARG A 72 -2.52 -3.39 18.59
N ASP A 73 -2.12 -2.15 18.88
CA ASP A 73 -1.91 -1.70 20.25
C ASP A 73 -3.21 -1.18 20.89
N ARG A 74 -4.08 -0.54 20.09
CA ARG A 74 -5.37 0.00 20.53
C ARG A 74 -6.44 -0.10 19.43
N PRO A 75 -7.41 -1.03 19.56
CA PRO A 75 -8.49 -1.16 18.60
C PRO A 75 -9.28 0.15 18.39
N ASP A 76 -9.61 0.45 17.14
CA ASP A 76 -10.37 1.63 16.73
C ASP A 76 -11.22 1.30 15.50
N ALA A 77 -12.49 0.98 15.74
CA ALA A 77 -13.43 0.61 14.68
C ALA A 77 -13.63 1.73 13.64
N GLY A 78 -13.42 2.99 13.99
CA GLY A 78 -13.49 4.11 13.06
C GLY A 78 -12.32 4.13 12.08
N LEU A 79 -11.12 3.82 12.56
CA LEU A 79 -9.91 3.67 11.76
C LEU A 79 -9.98 2.42 10.88
N GLU A 80 -10.42 1.27 11.41
CA GLU A 80 -10.65 0.04 10.63
C GLU A 80 -11.60 0.30 9.45
N ARG A 81 -12.76 0.93 9.70
CA ARG A 81 -13.69 1.29 8.61
C ARG A 81 -13.08 2.21 7.55
N ARG A 82 -12.10 3.05 7.90
CA ARG A 82 -11.38 3.88 6.92
C ARG A 82 -10.44 3.04 6.06
N ILE A 83 -9.70 2.13 6.68
CA ILE A 83 -8.80 1.19 6.00
C ILE A 83 -9.62 0.29 5.07
N ASP A 84 -10.69 -0.33 5.56
CA ASP A 84 -11.56 -1.22 4.76
C ASP A 84 -12.08 -0.53 3.50
N ARG A 85 -12.47 0.75 3.58
CA ARG A 85 -12.91 1.52 2.41
C ARG A 85 -11.80 1.69 1.38
N ILE A 86 -10.56 1.88 1.82
CA ILE A 86 -9.40 2.02 0.93
C ILE A 86 -9.05 0.66 0.32
N VAL A 87 -8.99 -0.40 1.13
CA VAL A 87 -8.72 -1.77 0.66
C VAL A 87 -9.75 -2.20 -0.39
N ARG A 88 -11.03 -1.88 -0.19
CA ARG A 88 -12.08 -2.13 -1.19
C ARG A 88 -11.93 -1.32 -2.47
N LEU A 89 -11.34 -0.11 -2.41
CA LEU A 89 -10.99 0.64 -3.62
C LEU A 89 -9.85 -0.07 -4.36
N MET A 90 -8.78 -0.44 -3.66
CA MET A 90 -7.66 -1.20 -4.24
C MET A 90 -8.11 -2.53 -4.85
N LYS A 91 -9.02 -3.26 -4.19
CA LYS A 91 -9.60 -4.51 -4.71
C LYS A 91 -10.33 -4.31 -6.03
N ARG A 92 -11.12 -3.23 -6.15
CA ARG A 92 -11.82 -2.89 -7.39
C ARG A 92 -10.86 -2.38 -8.47
N ALA A 93 -9.77 -1.75 -8.07
CA ALA A 93 -8.75 -1.24 -9.00
C ALA A 93 -7.84 -2.35 -9.55
N GLN A 94 -7.63 -3.44 -8.79
CA GLN A 94 -6.75 -4.53 -9.20
C GLN A 94 -7.26 -5.20 -10.47
N LEU A 95 -6.39 -5.30 -11.47
CA LEU A 95 -6.71 -5.91 -12.75
C LEU A 95 -6.84 -7.45 -12.65
N PRO A 96 -7.47 -8.10 -13.65
CA PRO A 96 -7.66 -9.56 -13.63
C PRO A 96 -6.36 -10.36 -13.50
N ASP A 97 -5.27 -9.87 -14.10
CA ASP A 97 -3.93 -10.48 -14.04
C ASP A 97 -3.23 -10.33 -12.68
N GLY A 98 -3.80 -9.53 -11.76
CA GLY A 98 -3.25 -9.24 -10.44
C GLY A 98 -2.51 -7.89 -10.35
N TYR A 99 -2.30 -7.19 -11.46
CA TYR A 99 -1.61 -5.90 -11.47
C TYR A 99 -2.36 -4.83 -10.68
N LEU A 100 -1.63 -4.02 -9.90
CA LEU A 100 -2.16 -2.89 -9.16
C LEU A 100 -1.15 -1.73 -9.10
N ASN A 101 -1.43 -0.66 -9.83
CA ASN A 101 -0.81 0.65 -9.66
C ASN A 101 -1.75 1.72 -10.25
N SER A 102 -2.22 2.69 -9.47
CA SER A 102 -3.23 3.64 -9.92
C SER A 102 -2.80 4.47 -11.14
N HIS A 103 -1.52 4.87 -11.20
CA HIS A 103 -0.98 5.64 -12.31
C HIS A 103 -0.93 4.82 -13.60
N PHE A 104 -0.34 3.63 -13.56
CA PHE A 104 -0.23 2.76 -14.75
C PHE A 104 -1.52 2.01 -15.09
N ILE A 105 -2.62 2.29 -14.40
CA ILE A 105 -3.95 1.84 -14.83
C ILE A 105 -4.75 3.01 -15.41
N ALA A 106 -4.70 4.19 -14.78
CA ALA A 106 -5.55 5.32 -15.14
C ALA A 106 -4.88 6.36 -16.05
N VAL A 107 -3.56 6.49 -16.01
CA VAL A 107 -2.79 7.54 -16.71
C VAL A 107 -2.01 6.93 -17.88
N GLU A 108 -1.19 5.92 -17.62
CA GLU A 108 -0.31 5.32 -18.64
C GLU A 108 -0.46 3.77 -18.73
N PRO A 109 -1.61 3.23 -19.17
CA PRO A 109 -1.90 1.79 -19.16
C PRO A 109 -0.93 0.93 -19.97
N ASP A 110 -0.33 1.49 -21.01
CA ASP A 110 0.59 0.80 -21.94
C ASP A 110 2.06 0.89 -21.49
N ARG A 111 2.34 1.52 -20.34
CA ARG A 111 3.70 1.79 -19.86
C ARG A 111 4.15 0.92 -18.69
N ARG A 112 3.34 -0.08 -18.32
CA ARG A 112 3.68 -1.06 -17.27
C ARG A 112 5.02 -1.73 -17.53
N TRP A 113 5.89 -1.74 -16.53
CA TRP A 113 7.21 -2.40 -16.54
C TRP A 113 8.15 -1.91 -17.65
N THR A 114 7.97 -0.68 -18.14
CA THR A 114 8.81 -0.10 -19.20
C THR A 114 10.05 0.63 -18.67
N ASN A 115 9.99 1.14 -17.43
CA ASN A 115 11.12 1.80 -16.77
C ASN A 115 11.21 1.40 -15.29
N LEU A 116 11.90 0.30 -15.01
CA LEU A 116 12.09 -0.15 -13.62
C LEU A 116 13.00 0.78 -12.80
N ARG A 117 13.82 1.60 -13.46
CA ARG A 117 14.77 2.50 -12.81
C ARG A 117 14.05 3.62 -12.05
N ASP A 118 13.07 4.26 -12.71
CA ASP A 118 12.50 5.51 -12.20
C ASP A 118 10.99 5.43 -11.89
N ASN A 119 10.27 4.40 -12.38
CA ASN A 119 8.81 4.40 -12.33
C ASN A 119 8.18 3.73 -11.09
N HIS A 120 8.98 3.21 -10.17
CA HIS A 120 8.55 2.81 -8.82
C HIS A 120 7.40 1.77 -8.76
N GLU A 121 7.12 1.00 -9.81
CA GLU A 121 6.07 -0.02 -9.78
C GLU A 121 6.35 -1.11 -8.73
N LEU A 122 7.59 -1.62 -8.69
CA LEU A 122 8.06 -2.60 -7.70
C LEU A 122 8.17 -1.99 -6.29
N TYR A 123 8.57 -0.72 -6.19
CA TYR A 123 8.60 0.03 -4.93
C TYR A 123 7.19 0.14 -4.31
N CYS A 124 6.20 0.52 -5.11
CA CYS A 124 4.82 0.57 -4.63
C CYS A 124 4.29 -0.81 -4.24
N ALA A 125 4.65 -1.86 -5.00
CA ALA A 125 4.27 -3.22 -4.68
C ALA A 125 4.80 -3.66 -3.30
N GLY A 126 6.07 -3.37 -2.99
CA GLY A 126 6.64 -3.71 -1.69
C GLY A 126 5.95 -3.00 -0.53
N HIS A 127 5.71 -1.69 -0.63
CA HIS A 127 4.98 -0.96 0.41
C HIS A 127 3.55 -1.45 0.60
N LEU A 128 2.84 -1.82 -0.49
CA LEU A 128 1.51 -2.43 -0.39
C LEU A 128 1.58 -3.78 0.36
N ILE A 129 2.59 -4.61 0.08
CA ILE A 129 2.83 -5.88 0.75
C ILE A 129 3.10 -5.66 2.26
N GLU A 130 4.00 -4.73 2.62
CA GLU A 130 4.28 -4.42 4.03
C GLU A 130 3.02 -3.99 4.79
N ALA A 131 2.23 -3.10 4.19
CA ALA A 131 0.98 -2.62 4.75
C ALA A 131 -0.06 -3.73 4.94
N ALA A 132 -0.18 -4.64 3.96
CA ALA A 132 -1.09 -5.78 4.04
C ALA A 132 -0.68 -6.77 5.12
N VAL A 133 0.61 -7.09 5.24
CA VAL A 133 1.15 -7.96 6.29
C VAL A 133 0.93 -7.33 7.67
N ALA A 134 1.20 -6.03 7.84
CA ALA A 134 0.97 -5.33 9.10
C ALA A 134 -0.52 -5.33 9.47
N LEU A 135 -1.42 -5.05 8.53
CA LEU A 135 -2.86 -5.04 8.76
C LEU A 135 -3.39 -6.43 9.13
N ASN A 136 -2.94 -7.47 8.45
CA ASN A 136 -3.30 -8.84 8.77
C ASN A 136 -2.85 -9.23 10.18
N ARG A 137 -1.62 -8.92 10.56
CA ARG A 137 -1.11 -9.17 11.92
C ARG A 137 -1.88 -8.40 13.00
N ALA A 138 -2.36 -7.20 12.69
CA ALA A 138 -3.09 -6.36 13.64
C ALA A 138 -4.56 -6.77 13.82
N THR A 139 -5.21 -7.24 12.75
CA THR A 139 -6.69 -7.39 12.72
C THR A 139 -7.18 -8.79 12.33
N GLY A 140 -6.30 -9.63 11.79
CA GLY A 140 -6.67 -10.90 11.16
C GLY A 140 -7.32 -10.75 9.77
N ASN A 141 -7.55 -9.53 9.27
CA ASN A 141 -8.15 -9.28 7.97
C ASN A 141 -7.25 -9.80 6.84
N THR A 142 -7.78 -10.65 5.95
CA THR A 142 -7.04 -11.22 4.82
C THR A 142 -7.31 -10.51 3.49
N GLU A 143 -8.32 -9.64 3.40
CA GLU A 143 -8.74 -9.05 2.13
C GLU A 143 -7.60 -8.27 1.46
N PHE A 144 -6.85 -7.48 2.23
CA PHE A 144 -5.69 -6.78 1.68
C PHE A 144 -4.52 -7.73 1.36
N LEU A 145 -4.34 -8.77 2.18
CA LEU A 145 -3.32 -9.79 1.97
C LEU A 145 -3.55 -10.55 0.66
N ASP A 146 -4.79 -10.89 0.36
CA ASP A 146 -5.17 -11.60 -0.88
C ASP A 146 -4.93 -10.73 -2.13
N ILE A 147 -5.17 -9.42 -2.03
CA ILE A 147 -4.86 -8.47 -3.11
C ILE A 147 -3.36 -8.47 -3.39
N VAL A 148 -2.51 -8.30 -2.38
CA VAL A 148 -1.06 -8.21 -2.59
C VAL A 148 -0.42 -9.53 -2.99
N ARG A 149 -0.99 -10.68 -2.58
CA ARG A 149 -0.58 -12.00 -3.07
C ARG A 149 -0.79 -12.14 -4.57
N ARG A 150 -1.97 -11.75 -5.07
CA ARG A 150 -2.23 -11.74 -6.52
C ARG A 150 -1.27 -10.80 -7.26
N TYR A 151 -0.87 -9.70 -6.64
CA TYR A 151 0.10 -8.79 -7.24
C TYR A 151 1.52 -9.37 -7.22
N ALA A 152 1.93 -10.03 -6.13
CA ALA A 152 3.19 -10.76 -6.05
C ALA A 152 3.25 -11.90 -7.08
N ASP A 153 2.17 -12.66 -7.25
CA ASP A 153 2.06 -13.70 -8.29
C ASP A 153 2.20 -13.12 -9.70
N HIS A 154 1.55 -11.97 -9.95
CA HIS A 154 1.71 -11.24 -11.20
C HIS A 154 3.16 -10.84 -11.45
N ILE A 155 3.82 -10.24 -10.45
CA ILE A 155 5.23 -9.84 -10.54
C ILE A 155 6.12 -11.06 -10.77
N GLY A 156 5.88 -12.17 -10.08
CA GLY A 156 6.61 -13.44 -10.24
C GLY A 156 6.41 -14.10 -11.61
N ARG A 157 5.31 -13.81 -12.32
CA ARG A 157 5.14 -14.18 -13.74
C ARG A 157 5.93 -13.27 -14.67
N ILE A 158 5.98 -11.97 -14.40
CA ILE A 158 6.64 -10.98 -15.27
C ILE A 158 8.17 -11.03 -15.15
N PHE A 159 8.71 -11.18 -13.94
CA PHE A 159 10.15 -11.13 -13.66
C PHE A 159 10.67 -12.47 -13.17
N GLY A 160 11.85 -12.85 -13.66
CA GLY A 160 12.50 -14.07 -13.22
C GLY A 160 13.49 -14.62 -14.22
N ARG A 161 13.87 -15.88 -14.02
CA ARG A 161 14.86 -16.56 -14.86
C ARG A 161 14.27 -17.43 -15.96
N GLY A 162 12.95 -17.57 -16.01
CA GLY A 162 12.25 -18.40 -16.98
C GLY A 162 12.17 -17.78 -18.37
N ARG A 163 11.71 -18.60 -19.33
CA ARG A 163 11.44 -18.17 -20.71
C ARG A 163 10.28 -17.17 -20.73
N GLY A 164 10.45 -16.06 -21.44
CA GLY A 164 9.43 -15.00 -21.56
C GLY A 164 9.38 -14.02 -20.38
N GLN A 165 10.17 -14.25 -19.33
CA GLN A 165 10.28 -13.32 -18.20
C GLN A 165 11.32 -12.23 -18.46
N LYS A 166 11.07 -11.06 -17.90
CA LYS A 166 12.00 -9.93 -17.93
C LYS A 166 13.11 -10.13 -16.90
N ARG A 167 14.34 -9.76 -17.29
CA ARG A 167 15.47 -9.58 -16.37
C ARG A 167 15.41 -8.16 -15.85
N GLY A 168 14.96 -7.99 -14.60
CA GLY A 168 14.74 -6.68 -14.01
C GLY A 168 14.82 -6.75 -12.51
N TYR A 169 15.30 -5.66 -11.93
CA TYR A 169 15.34 -5.38 -10.50
C TYR A 169 14.82 -3.95 -10.30
N PRO A 170 14.32 -3.60 -9.10
CA PRO A 170 13.81 -2.25 -8.88
C PRO A 170 14.95 -1.23 -8.96
N GLY A 171 14.67 -0.03 -9.48
CA GLY A 171 15.58 1.11 -9.35
C GLY A 171 15.51 1.80 -7.99
N HIS A 172 14.50 1.47 -7.19
CA HIS A 172 14.37 1.84 -5.78
C HIS A 172 13.95 0.59 -5.01
N GLU A 173 14.89 0.03 -4.26
CA GLU A 173 14.73 -1.17 -3.44
C GLU A 173 13.59 -1.00 -2.43
N GLU A 174 12.80 -2.05 -2.23
CA GLU A 174 11.67 -2.10 -1.27
C GLU A 174 10.95 -3.47 -1.38
N ILE A 175 10.81 -3.99 -2.61
CA ILE A 175 10.08 -5.25 -2.82
C ILE A 175 10.81 -6.46 -2.22
N GLU A 176 12.13 -6.42 -2.12
CA GLU A 176 12.97 -7.52 -1.63
C GLU A 176 12.65 -7.87 -0.18
N LEU A 177 12.63 -6.87 0.71
CA LEU A 177 12.29 -7.06 2.12
C LEU A 177 10.81 -7.41 2.29
N ALA A 178 9.95 -6.81 1.45
CA ALA A 178 8.52 -7.02 1.53
C ALA A 178 8.15 -8.47 1.18
N LEU A 179 8.78 -9.04 0.15
CA LEU A 179 8.57 -10.44 -0.26
C LEU A 179 9.05 -11.45 0.80
N ILE A 180 10.07 -11.13 1.59
CA ILE A 180 10.48 -11.98 2.73
C ILE A 180 9.42 -11.98 3.83
N ARG A 181 8.67 -10.87 3.99
CA ARG A 181 7.63 -10.73 5.03
C ARG A 181 6.28 -11.35 4.64
N LEU A 182 6.01 -11.57 3.35
CA LEU A 182 4.75 -12.06 2.78
C LEU A 182 4.54 -13.56 2.99
#